data_AF-A0A3B4UD28-F1
#
_entry.id   AF-A0A3B4UD28-F1
#
_cell.length_a   1.000
_cell.length_b   1.000
_cell.length_c   1.000
_cell.angle_alpha   90.00
_cell.angle_beta   90.00
_cell.angle_gamma   90.00
#
_symmetry.space_group_name_H-M   'P 1'
#
loop_
_entity.id
_entity.type
_entity.pdbx_description
1 polymer ?
#
loop_
_entity_poly.entity_id
_entity_poly.type
_entity_poly.pdbx_seq_one_letter_code
_entity_poly.pdbx_strand_id
1 'polypeptide(L)'
;MSKCLCNKLLETLEDLSYGELNEFKLVLQRPETTSGHLRIPKRQMKMAQRVDLVELMVHTHGERSVEVTIEVLKTINRSDLVQRPHCAHTPGHFSKLAAS
;
A
#
# COMPACT_ATOMS: atom_id res chain seq x y z
N MET A 1 5.26 -13.23 7.96
CA MET A 1 4.98 -12.31 6.83
C MET A 1 4.82 -10.91 7.40
N SER A 2 5.61 -9.95 6.91
CA SER A 2 5.83 -8.63 7.52
C SER A 2 4.57 -7.76 7.56
N LYS A 3 3.83 -7.85 8.68
CA LYS A 3 2.60 -7.08 8.99
C LYS A 3 2.77 -5.56 8.85
N CYS A 4 4.01 -5.06 8.94
CA CYS A 4 4.33 -3.64 8.85
C CYS A 4 4.20 -3.05 7.44
N LEU A 5 4.37 -3.84 6.36
CA LEU A 5 4.31 -3.34 4.98
C LEU A 5 2.86 -3.11 4.55
N CYS A 6 2.00 -4.09 4.80
CA CYS A 6 0.58 -4.02 4.46
C CYS A 6 -0.11 -2.88 5.22
N ASN A 7 0.18 -2.69 6.51
CA ASN A 7 -0.46 -1.63 7.29
C ASN A 7 -0.15 -0.22 6.73
N LYS A 8 1.09 0.04 6.32
CA LYS A 8 1.50 1.35 5.79
C LYS A 8 0.84 1.68 4.45
N LEU A 9 0.79 0.68 3.56
CA LEU A 9 0.10 0.82 2.28
C LEU A 9 -1.39 1.01 2.51
N LEU A 10 -1.98 0.31 3.49
CA LEU A 10 -3.39 0.44 3.82
C LEU A 10 -3.72 1.83 4.35
N GLU A 11 -2.97 2.35 5.31
CA GLU A 11 -3.12 3.72 5.84
C GLU A 11 -3.09 4.74 4.69
N THR A 12 -2.12 4.60 3.78
CA THR A 12 -1.99 5.47 2.61
C THR A 12 -3.22 5.41 1.70
N LEU A 13 -3.78 4.21 1.47
CA LEU A 13 -4.98 4.03 0.65
C LEU A 13 -6.28 4.42 1.38
N GLU A 14 -6.29 4.47 2.70
CA GLU A 14 -7.40 4.96 3.52
C GLU A 14 -7.52 6.48 3.44
N ASP A 15 -6.39 7.20 3.33
CA ASP A 15 -6.34 8.65 3.10
C ASP A 15 -6.77 9.06 1.67
N LEU A 16 -6.96 8.10 0.77
CA LEU A 16 -7.55 8.33 -0.55
C LEU A 16 -9.08 8.31 -0.48
N SER A 17 -9.69 9.34 -1.07
CA SER A 17 -11.12 9.36 -1.34
C SER A 17 -11.50 8.27 -2.35
N TYR A 18 -12.80 7.97 -2.45
CA TYR A 18 -13.29 6.94 -3.39
C TYR A 18 -12.93 7.25 -4.85
N GLY A 19 -12.94 8.53 -5.24
CA GLY A 19 -12.55 8.97 -6.58
C GLY A 19 -11.06 8.72 -6.85
N GLU A 20 -10.20 9.14 -5.93
CA GLU A 20 -8.75 8.96 -6.04
C GLU A 20 -8.34 7.50 -5.97
N LEU A 21 -9.02 6.69 -5.15
CA LEU A 21 -8.80 5.25 -5.11
C LEU A 21 -9.16 4.57 -6.44
N ASN A 22 -10.19 5.06 -7.14
CA ASN A 22 -10.54 4.55 -8.46
C ASN A 22 -9.49 4.95 -9.52
N GLU A 23 -8.96 6.17 -9.46
CA GLU A 23 -7.85 6.59 -10.31
C GLU A 23 -6.57 5.80 -10.01
N PHE A 24 -6.26 5.58 -8.74
CA PHE A 24 -5.15 4.75 -8.29
C PHE A 24 -5.25 3.35 -8.92
N LYS A 25 -6.43 2.71 -8.85
CA LYS A 25 -6.68 1.42 -9.49
C LYS A 25 -6.53 1.46 -11.01
N LEU A 26 -6.90 2.56 -11.66
CA LEU A 26 -6.78 2.72 -13.12
C LEU A 26 -5.32 2.85 -13.55
N VAL A 27 -4.52 3.65 -12.83
CA VAL A 27 -3.09 3.84 -13.11
C VAL A 27 -2.31 2.57 -12.81
N LEU A 28 -2.59 1.91 -11.68
CA LEU A 28 -1.94 0.64 -11.32
C LEU A 28 -2.21 -0.48 -12.33
N GLN A 29 -3.32 -0.43 -13.07
CA GLN A 29 -3.61 -1.35 -14.19
C GLN A 29 -2.83 -1.04 -15.47
N ARG A 30 -2.14 0.11 -15.56
CA ARG A 30 -1.39 0.48 -16.74
C ARG A 30 -0.11 -0.38 -16.83
N PRO A 31 0.23 -0.87 -18.02
CA PRO A 31 1.41 -1.71 -18.24
C PRO A 31 2.72 -0.96 -17.96
N GLU A 32 2.71 0.38 -18.08
CA GLU A 32 3.84 1.26 -17.79
C GLU A 32 4.23 1.21 -16.31
N THR A 33 3.26 1.10 -15.39
CA THR A 33 3.47 1.13 -13.94
C THR A 33 3.79 -0.24 -13.34
N THR A 34 3.43 -1.33 -14.03
CA THR A 34 3.63 -2.70 -13.55
C THR A 34 4.75 -3.45 -14.28
N SER A 35 5.54 -2.72 -15.10
CA SER A 35 6.64 -3.23 -15.92
C SER A 35 6.31 -4.53 -16.67
N GLY A 36 5.04 -4.70 -17.07
CA GLY A 36 4.55 -5.88 -17.79
C GLY A 36 4.56 -7.22 -17.03
N HIS A 37 4.89 -7.26 -15.73
CA HIS A 37 5.23 -8.53 -15.09
C HIS A 37 4.05 -9.31 -14.52
N LEU A 38 3.01 -8.69 -13.97
CA LEU A 38 1.88 -9.44 -13.40
C LEU A 38 0.58 -8.64 -13.51
N ARG A 39 -0.30 -9.10 -14.39
CA ARG A 39 -1.59 -8.46 -14.64
C ARG A 39 -2.59 -8.95 -13.60
N ILE A 40 -2.77 -8.18 -12.52
CA ILE A 40 -3.85 -8.41 -11.57
C ILE A 40 -5.18 -8.53 -12.36
N PRO A 41 -5.98 -9.59 -12.15
CA PRO A 41 -7.24 -9.75 -12.85
C PRO A 41 -8.17 -8.55 -12.59
N LYS A 42 -8.60 -7.85 -13.65
CA LYS A 42 -9.46 -6.65 -13.57
C LYS A 42 -10.68 -6.82 -12.66
N ARG A 43 -11.24 -8.04 -12.61
CA ARG A 43 -12.41 -8.37 -11.79
C ARG A 43 -12.11 -8.32 -10.29
N GLN A 44 -10.96 -8.83 -9.87
CA GLN A 44 -10.53 -8.76 -8.47
C GLN A 44 -10.24 -7.32 -8.07
N MET A 45 -9.56 -6.54 -8.93
CA MET A 45 -9.20 -5.16 -8.62
C MET A 45 -10.40 -4.21 -8.52
N LYS A 46 -11.41 -4.42 -9.37
CA LYS A 46 -12.65 -3.62 -9.37
C LYS A 46 -13.47 -3.84 -8.09
N MET A 47 -13.43 -5.05 -7.51
CA MET A 47 -14.17 -5.41 -6.30
C MET A 47 -13.32 -5.37 -5.02
N ALA A 48 -11.99 -5.31 -5.15
CA ALA A 48 -11.05 -5.30 -4.04
C ALA A 48 -11.31 -4.11 -3.12
N GLN A 49 -11.52 -4.42 -1.84
CA GLN A 49 -11.44 -3.44 -0.78
C GLN A 49 -9.99 -2.96 -0.64
N ARG A 50 -9.78 -1.87 0.10
CA ARG A 50 -8.43 -1.31 0.31
C ARG A 50 -7.45 -2.38 0.83
N VAL A 51 -7.89 -3.21 1.76
CA VAL A 51 -7.12 -4.32 2.34
C VAL A 51 -6.72 -5.35 1.27
N ASP A 52 -7.68 -5.80 0.46
CA ASP A 52 -7.42 -6.76 -0.63
C ASP A 52 -6.46 -6.19 -1.68
N LEU A 53 -6.59 -4.89 -1.96
CA LEU A 53 -5.71 -4.19 -2.91
C LEU A 53 -4.27 -4.17 -2.42
N VAL A 54 -4.05 -3.87 -1.12
CA VAL A 54 -2.71 -3.92 -0.52
C VAL A 54 -2.13 -5.31 -0.55
N GLU A 55 -2.90 -6.30 -0.11
CA GLU A 55 -2.44 -7.69 -0.07
C GLU A 55 -2.04 -8.17 -1.47
N LEU A 56 -2.84 -7.81 -2.47
CA LEU A 56 -2.58 -8.15 -3.86
C LEU A 56 -1.35 -7.43 -4.42
N MET A 57 -1.13 -6.16 -4.09
CA MET A 57 0.08 -5.43 -4.47
C MET A 57 1.34 -6.03 -3.83
N VAL A 58 1.28 -6.38 -2.54
CA VAL A 58 2.39 -7.02 -1.83
C VAL A 58 2.64 -8.43 -2.35
N HIS A 59 1.58 -9.18 -2.67
CA HIS A 59 1.73 -10.52 -3.25
C HIS A 59 2.33 -10.48 -4.66
N THR A 60 1.96 -9.47 -5.45
CA THR A 60 2.36 -9.32 -6.85
C THR A 60 3.76 -8.72 -6.99
N HIS A 61 4.03 -7.63 -6.27
CA HIS A 61 5.25 -6.83 -6.42
C HIS A 61 6.23 -7.01 -5.25
N GLY A 62 5.85 -7.74 -4.19
CA GLY A 62 6.67 -7.94 -3.01
C GLY A 62 7.00 -6.60 -2.33
N GLU A 63 8.28 -6.38 -2.07
CA GLU A 63 8.79 -5.13 -1.49
C GLU A 63 8.70 -3.95 -2.45
N ARG A 64 8.69 -4.17 -3.77
CA ARG A 64 8.51 -3.09 -4.78
C ARG A 64 7.10 -2.51 -4.78
N SER A 65 6.15 -3.13 -4.07
CA SER A 65 4.81 -2.58 -3.89
C SER A 65 4.81 -1.15 -3.35
N VAL A 66 5.80 -0.79 -2.53
CA VAL A 66 5.97 0.58 -2.01
C VAL A 66 6.36 1.55 -3.11
N GLU A 67 7.35 1.19 -3.93
CA GLU A 67 7.81 2.00 -5.06
C GLU A 67 6.68 2.23 -6.06
N VAL A 68 5.96 1.15 -6.41
CA VAL A 68 4.80 1.21 -7.30
C VAL A 68 3.71 2.11 -6.71
N THR A 69 3.42 1.99 -5.41
CA THR A 69 2.43 2.85 -4.74
C THR A 69 2.84 4.33 -4.81
N ILE A 70 4.11 4.63 -4.58
CA ILE A 70 4.64 6.00 -4.65
C ILE A 70 4.51 6.56 -6.07
N GLU A 71 4.85 5.78 -7.10
CA GLU A 71 4.70 6.20 -8.50
C GLU A 71 3.24 6.45 -8.89
N VAL A 72 2.33 5.57 -8.47
CA VAL A 72 0.90 5.75 -8.72
C VAL A 72 0.36 6.99 -8.01
N LEU A 73 0.72 7.20 -6.73
CA LEU A 73 0.33 8.39 -5.96
C LEU A 73 0.82 9.69 -6.62
N LYS A 74 2.07 9.71 -7.12
CA LYS A 74 2.60 10.83 -7.89
C LYS A 74 1.80 11.07 -9.17
N THR A 75 1.38 10.01 -9.85
CA THR A 75 0.61 10.08 -11.11
C THR A 75 -0.79 10.64 -10.89
N ILE A 76 -1.44 10.33 -9.77
CA ILE A 76 -2.75 10.91 -9.39
C ILE A 76 -2.62 12.25 -8.64
N ASN A 77 -1.42 12.85 -8.64
CA ASN A 77 -1.14 14.12 -7.99
C ASN A 77 -1.30 14.13 -6.45
N ARG A 78 -1.32 12.96 -5.81
CA ARG A 78 -1.35 12.78 -4.34
C ARG A 78 0.04 12.53 -3.75
N SER A 79 0.99 13.41 -4.13
CA SER A 79 2.36 13.36 -3.63
C SER A 79 2.48 13.73 -2.14
N ASP A 80 1.44 14.33 -1.57
CA ASP A 80 1.29 14.61 -0.13
C ASP A 80 1.35 13.33 0.71
N LEU A 81 0.81 12.22 0.19
CA LEU A 81 0.76 10.94 0.89
C LEU A 81 2.06 10.11 0.79
N VAL A 82 3.00 10.53 -0.05
CA VAL A 82 4.27 9.81 -0.30
C VAL A 82 5.21 9.87 0.91
N GLN A 83 4.99 10.80 1.85
CA GLN A 83 6.04 11.16 2.79
C GLN A 83 6.33 10.18 3.92
N ARG A 84 5.45 9.26 4.36
CA ARG A 84 5.75 8.53 5.61
C ARG A 84 5.19 7.11 5.72
N PRO A 85 5.77 6.11 5.05
CA PRO A 85 5.80 4.75 5.57
C PRO A 85 6.86 4.65 6.68
N HIS A 86 6.87 5.54 7.69
CA HIS A 86 7.69 5.29 8.89
C HIS A 86 6.99 4.20 9.69
N CYS A 87 7.70 3.10 9.98
CA CYS A 87 7.25 2.22 11.06
C CYS A 87 7.36 3.03 12.35
N ALA A 88 6.31 3.74 12.76
CA ALA A 88 6.17 4.15 14.15
C ALA A 88 5.73 2.93 14.97
N HIS A 89 6.56 1.89 15.00
CA HIS A 89 6.60 1.08 16.21
C HIS A 89 7.47 1.90 17.15
N THR A 90 6.85 2.64 18.05
CA THR A 90 7.55 3.00 19.29
C THR A 90 7.81 1.67 20.01
N PRO A 91 9.07 1.25 20.26
CA PRO A 91 9.33 0.24 21.26
C PRO A 91 9.25 0.96 22.61
N GLY A 92 8.04 1.23 23.07
CA GLY A 92 7.75 2.01 24.27
C GLY A 92 7.31 1.14 25.43
N HIS A 93 8.28 0.48 26.07
CA HIS A 93 8.27 0.01 27.47
C HIS A 93 7.03 -0.74 27.99
N PHE A 94 7.02 -2.07 27.84
CA PHE A 94 6.44 -2.97 28.85
C PHE A 94 7.52 -3.90 29.37
N SER A 95 8.42 -3.35 30.19
CA SER A 95 9.31 -4.18 31.01
C SER A 95 9.81 -3.40 32.22
N LYS A 96 9.01 -3.42 33.29
CA LYS A 96 9.56 -3.51 34.65
C LYS A 96 8.61 -4.40 35.44
N LEU A 97 8.85 -5.70 35.37
CA LEU A 97 9.58 -6.49 36.38
C LEU A 97 8.67 -6.83 37.57
N ALA A 98 8.09 -8.03 37.52
CA ALA A 98 7.79 -8.80 38.72
C ALA A 98 9.08 -9.55 39.15
N ALA A 99 9.18 -9.84 40.45
CA ALA A 99 10.31 -10.40 41.21
C ALA A 99 11.38 -9.36 41.59
N SER A 100 11.76 -9.17 42.85
CA SER A 100 11.81 -10.10 43.98
C SER A 100 11.37 -9.49 45.31
#